data_AF-A0A543FYL5-F1
#
_entry.id   AF-A0A543FYL5-F1
#
_cell.length_a   1.000
_cell.length_b   1.000
_cell.length_c   1.000
_cell.angle_alpha   90.00
_cell.angle_beta   90.00
_cell.angle_gamma   90.00
#
_symmetry.space_group_name_H-M   'P 1'
#
loop_
_entity.id
_entity.type
_entity.pdbx_description
1 polymer ?
#
loop_
_entity_poly.entity_id
_entity_poly.type
_entity_poly.pdbx_seq_one_letter_code
_entity_poly.pdbx_strand_id
1 'polypeptide(L)'
;MPDLLLALSDYRQRFTALAQGYDGSTRRAAELEQLMGEYSAFVTDEHNQGPFAALEREQPADIADLVAGLRTQSARCASIMEKYRALDLLDGRARSAGYFDNVESCIEQEFGAFELTSASKVLLVGSGAFPMTPLHLAERIGACVVGVDIDVEAVELGRRVVQRLGGGFDITLEHVPVEALPFTGEATHVIFSSTVEAKYDLLDLLHALTRDEVVVAMRFGDRLKSLFNFPMRQVDQRKWRLVDTIRRPEQVFDIALYVKA
;
A
#
# COMPACT_ATOMS: atom_id res chain seq x y z
N MET A 1 -9.19 -23.52 16.52
CA MET A 1 -9.59 -23.37 15.10
C MET A 1 -10.90 -22.59 14.92
N PRO A 2 -12.00 -22.93 15.62
CA PRO A 2 -13.22 -22.11 15.60
C PRO A 2 -12.95 -20.65 16.02
N ASP A 3 -12.07 -20.45 16.99
CA ASP A 3 -11.74 -19.11 17.52
C ASP A 3 -11.08 -18.20 16.48
N LEU A 4 -10.27 -18.74 15.56
CA LEU A 4 -9.61 -17.97 14.50
C LEU A 4 -10.62 -17.51 13.46
N LEU A 5 -11.50 -18.39 13.00
CA LEU A 5 -12.57 -18.04 12.06
C LEU A 5 -13.52 -16.99 12.63
N LEU A 6 -13.86 -17.10 13.91
CA LEU A 6 -14.66 -16.10 14.63
C LEU A 6 -13.94 -14.75 14.68
N ALA A 7 -12.65 -14.73 15.02
CA ALA A 7 -11.85 -13.50 15.05
C ALA A 7 -11.78 -12.84 13.67
N LEU A 8 -11.49 -13.60 12.61
CA LEU A 8 -11.47 -13.10 11.23
C LEU A 8 -12.84 -12.54 10.81
N SER A 9 -13.93 -13.21 11.20
CA SER A 9 -15.29 -12.73 10.91
C SER A 9 -15.62 -11.43 11.65
N ASP A 10 -15.21 -11.29 12.91
CA ASP A 10 -15.35 -10.07 13.71
C ASP A 10 -14.59 -8.90 13.06
N TYR A 11 -13.33 -9.11 12.69
CA TYR A 11 -12.54 -8.10 11.97
C TYR A 11 -13.25 -7.66 10.69
N ARG A 12 -13.77 -8.60 9.88
CA ARG A 12 -14.48 -8.27 8.65
C ARG A 12 -15.70 -7.39 8.93
N GLN A 13 -16.49 -7.76 9.94
CA GLN A 13 -17.68 -7.00 10.30
C GLN A 13 -17.34 -5.58 10.77
N ARG A 14 -16.33 -5.44 11.64
CA ARG A 14 -15.88 -4.14 12.17
C ARG A 14 -15.31 -3.25 11.06
N PHE A 15 -14.45 -3.78 10.19
CA PHE A 15 -13.94 -3.03 9.03
C PHE A 15 -15.08 -2.61 8.10
N THR A 16 -16.02 -3.51 7.78
CA THR A 16 -17.17 -3.18 6.94
C THR A 16 -17.98 -2.02 7.54
N ALA A 17 -18.29 -2.08 8.83
CA ALA A 17 -19.08 -1.06 9.50
C ALA A 17 -18.37 0.31 9.58
N LEU A 18 -17.05 0.31 9.75
CA LEU A 18 -16.25 1.54 9.74
C LEU A 18 -16.12 2.13 8.34
N ALA A 19 -15.83 1.30 7.34
CA ALA A 19 -15.70 1.74 5.95
C ALA A 19 -17.02 2.30 5.39
N GLN A 20 -18.16 1.70 5.73
CA GLN A 20 -19.48 2.20 5.35
C GLN A 20 -19.87 3.49 6.10
N GLY A 21 -19.33 3.69 7.30
CA GLY A 21 -19.61 4.86 8.12
C GLY A 21 -18.70 6.07 7.86
N TYR A 22 -17.81 6.01 6.86
CA TYR A 22 -17.00 7.17 6.46
C TYR A 22 -17.89 8.24 5.83
N ASP A 23 -17.91 9.43 6.43
CA ASP A 23 -18.75 10.56 6.04
C ASP A 23 -17.93 11.79 5.58
N GLY A 24 -16.64 11.62 5.30
CA GLY A 24 -15.72 12.71 4.98
C GLY A 24 -15.21 13.49 6.20
N SER A 25 -15.55 13.08 7.43
CA SER A 25 -15.08 13.70 8.67
C SER A 25 -14.24 12.76 9.52
N THR A 26 -13.42 13.30 10.43
CA THR A 26 -12.53 12.50 11.30
C THR A 26 -13.21 11.92 12.56
N ARG A 27 -14.56 11.92 12.63
CA ARG A 27 -15.32 11.50 13.83
C ARG A 27 -15.02 10.08 14.29
N ARG A 28 -14.76 9.16 13.36
CA ARG A 28 -14.45 7.75 13.65
C ARG A 28 -12.96 7.41 13.54
N ALA A 29 -12.10 8.42 13.46
CA ALA A 29 -10.66 8.20 13.28
C ALA A 29 -10.03 7.36 14.39
N ALA A 30 -10.36 7.62 15.66
CA ALA A 30 -9.80 6.86 16.78
C ALA A 30 -10.25 5.40 16.79
N GLU A 31 -11.52 5.13 16.46
CA GLU A 31 -12.06 3.77 16.39
C GLU A 31 -11.38 2.97 15.27
N LEU A 32 -11.19 3.62 14.11
CA LEU A 32 -10.50 3.00 12.98
C LEU A 32 -9.01 2.78 13.25
N GLU A 33 -8.34 3.73 13.87
CA GLU A 33 -6.93 3.64 14.26
C GLU A 33 -6.69 2.45 15.18
N GLN A 34 -7.53 2.30 16.21
CA GLN A 34 -7.46 1.18 17.13
C GLN A 34 -7.64 -0.17 16.40
N LEU A 35 -8.68 -0.28 15.55
CA LEU A 35 -8.94 -1.51 14.80
C LEU A 35 -7.78 -1.87 13.84
N MET A 36 -7.24 -0.89 13.14
CA MET A 36 -6.10 -1.07 12.24
C MET A 36 -4.84 -1.50 13.01
N GLY A 37 -4.60 -0.93 14.19
CA GLY A 37 -3.50 -1.33 15.07
C GLY A 37 -3.64 -2.76 15.57
N GLU A 38 -4.83 -3.12 16.09
CA GLU A 38 -5.15 -4.50 16.52
C GLU A 38 -4.96 -5.50 15.38
N TYR A 39 -5.45 -5.17 14.18
CA TYR A 39 -5.37 -6.05 13.02
C TYR A 39 -3.95 -6.17 12.46
N SER A 40 -3.19 -5.07 12.43
CA SER A 40 -1.79 -5.08 12.03
C SER A 40 -0.97 -6.00 12.95
N ALA A 41 -1.13 -5.85 14.27
CA ALA A 41 -0.49 -6.73 15.25
C ALA A 41 -0.89 -8.20 15.08
N PHE A 42 -2.18 -8.47 14.79
CA PHE A 42 -2.64 -9.81 14.51
C PHE A 42 -1.98 -10.43 13.27
N VAL A 43 -1.84 -9.65 12.19
CA VAL A 43 -1.27 -10.11 10.90
C VAL A 43 0.24 -10.31 10.96
N THR A 44 0.94 -9.59 11.84
CA THR A 44 2.40 -9.71 12.00
C THR A 44 2.82 -10.67 13.12
N ASP A 45 1.88 -11.17 13.93
CA ASP A 45 2.17 -12.13 14.99
C ASP A 45 2.48 -13.53 14.42
N GLU A 46 3.70 -14.01 14.67
CA GLU A 46 4.16 -15.34 14.25
C GLU A 46 3.32 -16.47 14.84
N HIS A 47 2.72 -16.29 16.02
CA HIS A 47 1.85 -17.30 16.66
C HIS A 47 0.59 -17.56 15.84
N ASN A 48 0.15 -16.60 15.00
CA ASN A 48 -1.02 -16.74 14.15
C ASN A 48 -0.72 -17.44 12.81
N GLN A 49 0.56 -17.56 12.42
CA GLN A 49 0.96 -18.17 11.14
C GLN A 49 0.56 -19.66 11.06
N GLY A 50 0.86 -20.43 12.11
CA GLY A 50 0.55 -21.87 12.16
C GLY A 50 -0.95 -22.18 12.11
N PRO A 51 -1.77 -21.57 12.99
CA PRO A 51 -3.22 -21.69 12.95
C PRO A 51 -3.83 -21.27 11.61
N PHE A 52 -3.36 -20.18 11.02
CA PHE A 52 -3.84 -19.73 9.71
C PHE A 52 -3.45 -20.70 8.58
N ALA A 53 -2.22 -21.20 8.56
CA ALA A 53 -1.79 -22.21 7.59
C ALA A 53 -2.53 -23.55 7.73
N ALA A 54 -3.00 -23.90 8.93
CA ALA A 54 -3.91 -25.04 9.11
C ALA A 54 -5.29 -24.74 8.49
N LEU A 55 -5.83 -23.55 8.74
CA LEU A 55 -7.10 -23.10 8.18
C LEU A 55 -7.10 -23.06 6.64
N GLU A 56 -6.01 -22.56 6.04
CA GLU A 56 -5.82 -22.54 4.58
C GLU A 56 -5.77 -23.94 3.97
N ARG A 57 -5.23 -24.93 4.69
CA ARG A 57 -5.18 -26.33 4.22
C ARG A 57 -6.52 -27.04 4.36
N GLU A 58 -7.25 -26.76 5.43
CA GLU A 58 -8.56 -27.38 5.69
C GLU A 58 -9.64 -26.85 4.75
N GLN A 59 -9.46 -25.65 4.20
CA GLN A 59 -10.39 -25.00 3.27
C GLN A 59 -11.86 -25.13 3.69
N PRO A 60 -12.23 -24.70 4.92
CA PRO A 60 -13.63 -24.70 5.30
C PRO A 60 -14.44 -23.84 4.34
N ALA A 61 -15.74 -24.14 4.22
CA ALA A 61 -16.65 -23.35 3.41
C ALA A 61 -16.52 -21.85 3.74
N ASP A 62 -16.53 -21.01 2.71
CA ASP A 62 -16.49 -19.55 2.79
C ASP A 62 -15.16 -18.92 3.26
N ILE A 63 -14.09 -19.69 3.54
CA ILE A 63 -12.81 -19.09 3.96
C ILE A 63 -12.21 -18.17 2.90
N ALA A 64 -12.29 -18.56 1.63
CA ALA A 64 -11.79 -17.75 0.52
C ALA A 64 -12.51 -16.40 0.43
N ASP A 65 -13.84 -16.41 0.59
CA ASP A 65 -14.68 -15.22 0.58
C ASP A 65 -14.45 -14.35 1.83
N LEU A 66 -14.23 -14.98 2.99
CA LEU A 66 -13.86 -14.27 4.22
C LEU A 66 -12.53 -13.56 4.07
N VAL A 67 -11.49 -14.24 3.57
CA VAL A 67 -10.15 -13.68 3.35
C VAL A 67 -10.18 -12.56 2.31
N ALA A 68 -10.86 -12.78 1.18
CA ALA A 68 -11.01 -11.76 0.15
C ALA A 68 -11.76 -10.54 0.68
N GLY A 69 -12.89 -10.75 1.37
CA GLY A 69 -13.67 -9.69 1.97
C GLY A 69 -12.88 -8.91 3.03
N LEU A 70 -12.14 -9.61 3.89
CA LEU A 70 -11.25 -8.97 4.86
C LEU A 70 -10.23 -8.06 4.19
N ARG A 71 -9.49 -8.58 3.21
CA ARG A 71 -8.47 -7.82 2.49
C ARG A 71 -9.06 -6.57 1.82
N THR A 72 -10.20 -6.71 1.14
CA THR A 72 -10.87 -5.58 0.49
C THR A 72 -11.30 -4.53 1.51
N GLN A 73 -11.91 -4.93 2.63
CA GLN A 73 -12.40 -3.97 3.62
C GLN A 73 -11.27 -3.34 4.43
N SER A 74 -10.21 -4.10 4.79
CA SER A 74 -9.03 -3.54 5.46
C SER A 74 -8.27 -2.58 4.55
N ALA A 75 -8.15 -2.87 3.25
CA ALA A 75 -7.54 -1.97 2.28
C ALA A 75 -8.32 -0.65 2.16
N ARG A 76 -9.65 -0.72 2.10
CA ARG A 76 -10.52 0.48 2.11
C ARG A 76 -10.36 1.28 3.41
N CYS A 77 -10.27 0.60 4.55
CA CYS A 77 -10.02 1.21 5.84
C CYS A 77 -8.63 1.87 5.94
N ALA A 78 -7.58 1.29 5.33
CA ALA A 78 -6.27 1.92 5.23
C ALA A 78 -6.35 3.25 4.46
N SER A 79 -7.05 3.26 3.32
CA SER A 79 -7.29 4.50 2.56
C SER A 79 -8.06 5.55 3.38
N ILE A 80 -9.09 5.14 4.14
CA ILE A 80 -9.82 6.06 5.03
C ILE A 80 -8.91 6.61 6.14
N MET A 81 -8.03 5.79 6.71
CA MET A 81 -7.05 6.26 7.70
C MET A 81 -6.12 7.33 7.13
N GLU A 82 -5.67 7.17 5.89
CA GLU A 82 -4.88 8.20 5.21
C GLU A 82 -5.68 9.49 5.03
N LYS A 83 -6.97 9.41 4.67
CA LYS A 83 -7.85 10.58 4.55
C LYS A 83 -8.02 11.29 5.88
N TYR A 84 -8.23 10.55 6.98
CA TYR A 84 -8.31 11.12 8.31
C TYR A 84 -7.04 11.87 8.68
N ARG A 85 -5.87 11.28 8.40
CA ARG A 85 -4.58 11.90 8.65
C ARG A 85 -4.40 13.18 7.84
N ALA A 86 -4.84 13.17 6.58
CA ALA A 86 -4.77 14.33 5.70
C ALA A 86 -5.67 15.47 6.23
N LEU A 87 -6.91 15.15 6.57
CA LEU A 87 -7.87 16.10 7.13
C LEU A 87 -7.38 16.70 8.45
N ASP A 88 -6.87 15.87 9.37
CA ASP A 88 -6.34 16.34 10.65
C ASP A 88 -5.13 17.28 10.46
N LEU A 89 -4.20 16.94 9.55
CA LEU A 89 -3.10 17.84 9.19
C LEU A 89 -3.60 19.18 8.64
N LEU A 90 -4.57 19.13 7.72
CA LEU A 90 -5.09 20.31 7.03
C LEU A 90 -5.93 21.20 7.97
N ASP A 91 -6.55 20.62 9.00
CA ASP A 91 -7.25 21.32 10.07
C ASP A 91 -6.31 21.81 11.20
N GLY A 92 -5.00 21.55 11.09
CA GLY A 92 -4.01 21.93 12.11
C GLY A 92 -4.05 21.09 13.38
N ARG A 93 -4.74 19.94 13.36
CA ARG A 93 -4.79 18.97 14.46
C ARG A 93 -3.68 17.94 14.26
N ALA A 94 -2.48 18.18 14.79
CA ALA A 94 -1.43 17.17 14.74
C ALA A 94 -1.77 16.02 15.72
N ARG A 95 -2.15 14.84 15.21
CA ARG A 95 -2.25 13.60 16.00
C ARG A 95 -1.03 12.70 15.74
N SER A 96 -0.58 12.02 16.80
CA SER A 96 0.50 11.03 16.82
C SER A 96 0.11 9.76 16.05
N ALA A 97 1.09 9.09 15.44
CA ALA A 97 0.96 8.29 14.22
C ALA A 97 1.19 6.76 14.38
N GLY A 98 0.55 6.10 15.35
CA GLY A 98 0.93 4.72 15.74
C GLY A 98 0.86 3.66 14.61
N TYR A 99 -0.19 3.63 13.78
CA TYR A 99 -0.27 2.71 12.63
C TYR A 99 0.73 3.06 11.52
N PHE A 100 1.00 4.36 11.34
CA PHE A 100 1.85 4.83 10.26
C PHE A 100 3.33 4.71 10.59
N ASP A 101 3.74 4.66 11.86
CA ASP A 101 5.14 4.41 12.25
C ASP A 101 5.68 3.10 11.63
N ASN A 102 4.84 2.05 11.54
CA ASN A 102 5.20 0.79 10.88
C ASN A 102 5.34 0.96 9.35
N VAL A 103 4.49 1.77 8.71
CA VAL A 103 4.55 2.03 7.26
C VAL A 103 5.71 2.97 6.91
N GLU A 104 5.98 3.96 7.75
CA GLU A 104 7.05 4.96 7.59
C GLU A 104 8.42 4.31 7.75
N SER A 105 8.62 3.46 8.76
CA SER A 105 9.86 2.68 8.92
C SER A 105 10.13 1.73 7.74
N CYS A 106 9.10 1.22 7.06
CA CYS A 106 9.27 0.43 5.84
C CYS A 106 9.83 1.24 4.68
N ILE A 107 9.30 2.44 4.46
CA ILE A 107 9.67 3.32 3.33
C ILE A 107 11.16 3.69 3.40
N GLU A 108 11.71 3.86 4.61
CA GLU A 108 13.12 4.17 4.77
C GLU A 108 14.05 3.02 4.36
N GLN A 109 13.71 1.78 4.74
CA GLN A 109 14.51 0.60 4.44
C GLN A 109 14.33 0.11 3.00
N GLU A 110 13.19 0.46 2.40
CA GLU A 110 12.91 0.36 0.98
C GLU A 110 14.03 1.04 0.17
N PHE A 111 14.34 2.31 0.47
CA PHE A 111 15.30 3.11 -0.30
C PHE A 111 16.68 2.48 -0.55
N GLY A 112 17.23 1.78 0.44
CA GLY A 112 18.54 1.14 0.31
C GLY A 112 18.58 -0.04 -0.66
N ALA A 113 17.44 -0.67 -0.93
CA ALA A 113 17.36 -1.86 -1.78
C ALA A 113 17.13 -1.55 -3.27
N PHE A 114 16.85 -0.29 -3.63
CA PHE A 114 16.41 0.08 -4.98
C PHE A 114 17.42 0.93 -5.75
N GLU A 115 18.62 1.18 -5.23
CA GLU A 115 19.60 2.09 -5.83
C GLU A 115 19.02 3.48 -6.19
N LEU A 116 18.05 3.94 -5.40
CA LEU A 116 17.42 5.24 -5.62
C LEU A 116 18.42 6.38 -5.36
N THR A 117 18.42 7.33 -6.28
CA THR A 117 19.26 8.54 -6.24
C THR A 117 18.42 9.78 -6.52
N SER A 118 18.97 10.96 -6.27
CA SER A 118 18.32 12.24 -6.61
C SER A 118 17.99 12.40 -8.11
N ALA A 119 18.66 11.64 -8.99
CA ALA A 119 18.35 11.60 -10.41
C ALA A 119 17.17 10.66 -10.76
N SER A 120 16.64 9.93 -9.78
CA SER A 120 15.56 8.98 -9.99
C SER A 120 14.24 9.70 -10.27
N LYS A 121 13.55 9.17 -11.28
CA LYS A 121 12.16 9.49 -11.62
C LYS A 121 11.29 8.32 -11.18
N VAL A 122 10.44 8.54 -10.18
CA VAL A 122 9.67 7.48 -9.51
C VAL A 122 8.20 7.63 -9.82
N LEU A 123 7.60 6.63 -10.45
CA LEU A 123 6.16 6.49 -10.59
C LEU A 123 5.63 5.69 -9.38
N LEU A 124 4.73 6.28 -8.59
CA LEU A 124 4.07 5.58 -7.49
C LEU A 124 2.61 5.27 -7.86
N VAL A 125 2.24 3.99 -7.83
CA VAL A 125 0.85 3.54 -8.05
C VAL A 125 0.17 3.29 -6.71
N GLY A 126 -0.94 3.99 -6.47
CA GLY A 126 -1.63 4.05 -5.17
C GLY A 126 -0.95 5.05 -4.25
N SER A 127 -0.97 6.33 -4.62
CA SER A 127 -0.29 7.39 -3.86
C SER A 127 -0.98 7.76 -2.56
N GLY A 128 -2.27 7.45 -2.42
CA GLY A 128 -3.03 7.65 -1.19
C GLY A 128 -3.37 9.11 -0.87
N ALA A 129 -4.22 9.29 0.15
CA ALA A 129 -4.66 10.61 0.60
C ALA A 129 -3.61 11.33 1.46
N PHE A 130 -2.71 10.56 2.07
CA PHE A 130 -1.54 11.05 2.77
C PHE A 130 -0.30 10.42 2.13
N PRO A 131 0.32 11.09 1.14
CA PRO A 131 1.35 10.51 0.27
C PRO A 131 2.70 10.41 0.99
N MET A 132 2.82 9.46 1.91
CA MET A 132 4.05 9.25 2.69
C MET A 132 5.24 8.86 1.83
N THR A 133 5.06 7.89 0.92
CA THR A 133 6.15 7.42 0.07
C THR A 133 6.71 8.53 -0.83
N PRO A 134 5.88 9.36 -1.52
CA PRO A 134 6.39 10.51 -2.27
C PRO A 134 7.09 11.55 -1.41
N LEU A 135 6.52 11.90 -0.25
CA LEU A 135 7.12 12.88 0.66
C LEU A 135 8.51 12.43 1.14
N HIS A 136 8.66 11.19 1.59
CA HIS A 136 9.95 10.67 2.04
C HIS A 136 10.98 10.49 0.92
N LEU A 137 10.54 10.08 -0.28
CA LEU A 137 11.43 9.99 -1.45
C LEU A 137 12.02 11.35 -1.81
N ALA A 138 11.18 12.37 -1.88
CA ALA A 138 11.64 13.71 -2.21
C ALA A 138 12.47 14.33 -1.07
N GLU A 139 12.07 14.14 0.19
CA GLU A 139 12.79 14.68 1.35
C GLU A 139 14.17 14.05 1.55
N ARG A 140 14.27 12.71 1.51
CA ARG A 140 15.50 12.00 1.88
C ARG A 140 16.45 11.79 0.71
N ILE A 141 15.92 11.60 -0.50
CA ILE A 141 16.70 11.29 -1.70
C ILE A 141 16.75 12.46 -2.67
N GLY A 142 15.76 13.35 -2.65
CA GLY A 142 15.62 14.42 -3.65
C GLY A 142 15.13 13.90 -5.00
N ALA A 143 14.46 12.75 -5.04
CA ALA A 143 13.92 12.17 -6.27
C ALA A 143 12.70 12.93 -6.79
N CYS A 144 12.50 12.91 -8.10
CA CYS A 144 11.26 13.35 -8.76
C CYS A 144 10.22 12.24 -8.63
N VAL A 145 9.03 12.55 -8.09
CA VAL A 145 7.98 11.56 -7.84
C VAL A 145 6.66 11.98 -8.49
N VAL A 146 6.11 11.10 -9.32
CA VAL A 146 4.72 11.23 -9.79
C VAL A 146 3.89 10.10 -9.20
N GLY A 147 2.91 10.45 -8.37
CA GLY A 147 1.96 9.51 -7.79
C GLY A 147 0.66 9.47 -8.58
N VAL A 148 0.10 8.28 -8.75
CA VAL A 148 -1.25 8.10 -9.28
C VAL A 148 -2.13 7.39 -8.27
N ASP A 149 -3.40 7.76 -8.22
CA ASP A 149 -4.41 7.05 -7.44
C ASP A 149 -5.73 6.99 -8.22
N ILE A 150 -6.51 5.94 -7.97
CA ILE A 150 -7.84 5.74 -8.56
C ILE A 150 -8.94 6.45 -7.77
N ASP A 151 -8.63 6.88 -6.54
CA ASP A 151 -9.56 7.62 -5.69
C ASP A 151 -9.31 9.13 -5.86
N VAL A 152 -10.28 9.81 -6.47
CA VAL A 152 -10.24 11.27 -6.69
C VAL A 152 -10.07 12.06 -5.38
N GLU A 153 -10.74 11.64 -4.30
CA GLU A 153 -10.65 12.32 -3.00
C GLU A 153 -9.24 12.14 -2.42
N ALA A 154 -8.63 10.97 -2.61
CA ALA A 154 -7.26 10.72 -2.19
C ALA A 154 -6.27 11.63 -2.93
N VAL A 155 -6.41 11.80 -4.24
CA VAL A 155 -5.55 12.72 -5.02
C VAL A 155 -5.74 14.17 -4.57
N GLU A 156 -6.98 14.62 -4.36
CA GLU A 156 -7.27 15.99 -3.91
C GLU A 156 -6.68 16.30 -2.53
N LEU A 157 -6.89 15.40 -1.56
CA LEU A 157 -6.30 15.53 -0.23
C LEU A 157 -4.77 15.44 -0.28
N GLY A 158 -4.24 14.47 -1.03
CA GLY A 158 -2.80 14.27 -1.18
C GLY A 158 -2.09 15.50 -1.75
N ARG A 159 -2.68 16.18 -2.75
CA ARG A 159 -2.14 17.43 -3.32
C ARG A 159 -2.06 18.53 -2.25
N ARG A 160 -3.08 18.65 -1.41
CA ARG A 160 -3.09 19.64 -0.31
C ARG A 160 -2.06 19.29 0.78
N VAL A 161 -1.88 18.00 1.07
CA VAL A 161 -0.83 17.52 1.99
C VAL A 161 0.56 17.83 1.44
N VAL A 162 0.82 17.55 0.16
CA VAL A 162 2.09 17.88 -0.52
C VAL A 162 2.32 19.39 -0.52
N GLN A 163 1.29 20.21 -0.80
CA GLN A 163 1.42 21.66 -0.72
C GLN A 163 1.79 22.14 0.70
N ARG A 164 1.29 21.45 1.73
CA ARG A 164 1.52 21.81 3.14
C ARG A 164 2.89 21.36 3.66
N LEU A 165 3.33 20.17 3.30
CA LEU A 165 4.54 19.53 3.84
C LEU A 165 5.72 19.54 2.87
N GLY A 166 5.47 19.44 1.58
CA GLY A 166 6.47 19.23 0.53
C GLY A 166 6.89 20.49 -0.21
N GLY A 167 6.91 21.65 0.45
CA GLY A 167 7.34 22.90 -0.17
C GLY A 167 8.74 22.78 -0.77
N GLY A 168 8.85 22.83 -2.10
CA GLY A 168 10.11 22.70 -2.84
C GLY A 168 10.46 21.27 -3.29
N PHE A 169 9.63 20.28 -2.98
CA PHE A 169 9.78 18.92 -3.48
C PHE A 169 9.18 18.76 -4.87
N ASP A 170 9.82 17.95 -5.71
CA ASP A 170 9.33 17.60 -7.05
C ASP A 170 8.36 16.42 -6.96
N ILE A 171 7.15 16.72 -6.46
CA ILE A 171 6.07 15.75 -6.28
C ILE A 171 4.84 16.22 -7.06
N THR A 172 4.33 15.37 -7.95
CA THR A 172 3.05 15.56 -8.63
C THR A 172 2.14 14.38 -8.32
N LEU A 173 0.86 14.62 -8.06
CA LEU A 173 -0.14 13.57 -7.87
C LEU A 173 -1.24 13.71 -8.90
N GLU A 174 -1.65 12.62 -9.53
CA GLU A 174 -2.61 12.61 -10.64
C GLU A 174 -3.70 11.55 -10.47
N HIS A 175 -4.92 11.90 -10.88
CA HIS A 175 -6.02 10.96 -11.04
C HIS A 175 -6.16 10.63 -12.53
N VAL A 176 -5.17 9.93 -13.07
CA VAL A 176 -5.14 9.47 -14.46
C VAL A 176 -4.59 8.04 -14.53
N PRO A 177 -5.02 7.24 -15.51
CA PRO A 177 -4.41 5.94 -15.77
C PRO A 177 -2.91 6.08 -16.11
N VAL A 178 -2.10 5.09 -15.75
CA VAL A 178 -0.64 5.12 -15.98
C VAL A 178 -0.27 5.20 -17.46
N GLU A 179 -1.11 4.65 -18.34
CA GLU A 179 -0.95 4.69 -19.80
C GLU A 179 -1.21 6.07 -20.41
N ALA A 180 -1.95 6.93 -19.71
CA ALA A 180 -2.23 8.29 -20.16
C ALA A 180 -1.18 9.31 -19.65
N LEU A 181 -0.24 8.85 -18.82
CA LEU A 181 0.75 9.70 -18.16
C LEU A 181 2.07 9.70 -18.95
N PRO A 182 2.49 10.83 -19.54
CA PRO A 182 3.77 10.90 -20.27
C PRO A 182 4.98 10.48 -19.41
N PHE A 183 4.92 10.78 -18.11
CA PHE A 183 5.96 10.43 -17.14
C PHE A 183 6.20 8.92 -17.04
N THR A 184 5.25 8.06 -17.41
CA THR A 184 5.41 6.60 -17.34
C THR A 184 6.59 6.11 -18.20
N GLY A 185 6.78 6.69 -19.39
CA GLY A 185 7.95 6.38 -20.23
C GLY A 185 9.26 6.91 -19.66
N GLU A 186 9.18 7.93 -18.81
CA GLU A 186 10.31 8.53 -18.11
C GLU A 186 10.51 7.96 -16.70
N ALA A 187 9.79 6.94 -16.27
CA ALA A 187 10.01 6.35 -14.95
C ALA A 187 11.30 5.53 -14.96
N THR A 188 12.23 5.84 -14.06
CA THR A 188 13.37 4.95 -13.72
C THR A 188 12.94 3.85 -12.77
N HIS A 189 11.97 4.16 -11.90
CA HIS A 189 11.46 3.27 -10.89
C HIS A 189 9.94 3.33 -10.87
N VAL A 190 9.29 2.19 -10.66
CA VAL A 190 7.86 2.11 -10.37
C VAL A 190 7.67 1.46 -9.02
N ILE A 191 6.86 2.06 -8.15
CA ILE A 191 6.50 1.49 -6.85
C ILE A 191 5.00 1.22 -6.83
N PHE A 192 4.61 -0.02 -6.51
CA PHE A 192 3.22 -0.39 -6.25
C PHE A 192 2.96 -0.45 -4.75
N SER A 193 2.01 0.37 -4.29
CA SER A 193 1.53 0.34 -2.92
C SER A 193 0.81 -0.96 -2.57
N SER A 194 0.76 -1.27 -1.27
CA SER A 194 0.25 -2.53 -0.73
C SER A 194 -1.20 -2.82 -1.10
N THR A 195 -2.06 -1.82 -1.05
CA THR A 195 -3.52 -1.97 -1.21
C THR A 195 -3.98 -1.90 -2.67
N VAL A 196 -3.06 -1.86 -3.63
CA VAL A 196 -3.39 -1.87 -5.07
C VAL A 196 -3.70 -3.30 -5.53
N GLU A 197 -4.97 -3.58 -5.79
CA GLU A 197 -5.45 -4.89 -6.24
C GLU A 197 -4.96 -5.24 -7.66
N ALA A 198 -5.06 -4.29 -8.59
CA ALA A 198 -4.75 -4.46 -10.00
C ALA A 198 -3.25 -4.41 -10.35
N LYS A 199 -2.36 -4.47 -9.34
CA LYS A 199 -0.91 -4.23 -9.53
C LYS A 199 -0.22 -5.18 -10.53
N TYR A 200 -0.70 -6.42 -10.66
CA TYR A 200 -0.14 -7.36 -11.63
C TYR A 200 -0.65 -7.14 -13.05
N ASP A 201 -1.89 -6.71 -13.20
CA ASP A 201 -2.45 -6.33 -14.51
C ASP A 201 -1.77 -5.04 -15.01
N LEU A 202 -1.52 -4.09 -14.09
CA LEU A 202 -0.74 -2.88 -14.36
C LEU A 202 0.72 -3.20 -14.65
N LEU A 203 1.35 -4.15 -13.95
CA LEU A 203 2.72 -4.58 -14.25
C LEU A 203 2.84 -5.11 -15.70
N ASP A 204 1.86 -5.90 -16.16
CA ASP A 204 1.85 -6.42 -17.53
C ASP A 204 1.78 -5.29 -18.57
N LEU A 205 0.91 -4.30 -18.34
CA LEU A 205 0.75 -3.11 -19.16
C LEU A 205 2.03 -2.25 -19.21
N LEU A 206 2.65 -2.03 -18.04
CA LEU A 206 3.82 -1.16 -17.90
C LEU A 206 5.04 -1.65 -18.69
N HIS A 207 5.12 -2.95 -19.03
CA HIS A 207 6.25 -3.49 -19.78
C HIS A 207 6.47 -2.73 -21.10
N ALA A 208 5.39 -2.41 -21.81
CA ALA A 208 5.45 -1.71 -23.10
C ALA A 208 5.57 -0.19 -22.97
N LEU A 209 5.19 0.36 -21.81
CA LEU A 209 5.10 1.82 -21.58
C LEU A 209 6.34 2.42 -20.95
N THR A 210 7.14 1.60 -20.27
CA THR A 210 8.32 2.03 -19.52
C THR A 210 9.60 1.82 -20.32
N ARG A 211 10.67 2.51 -19.93
CA ARG A 211 12.04 2.29 -20.44
C ARG A 211 12.55 0.88 -20.13
N ASP A 212 13.63 0.46 -20.78
CA ASP A 212 14.16 -0.90 -20.63
C ASP A 212 14.84 -1.15 -19.28
N GLU A 213 15.50 -0.13 -18.70
CA GLU A 213 16.21 -0.23 -17.43
C GLU A 213 15.31 0.05 -16.21
N VAL A 214 13.99 0.02 -16.36
CA VAL A 214 13.07 0.30 -15.26
C VAL A 214 13.17 -0.77 -14.17
N VAL A 215 13.17 -0.33 -12.92
CA VAL A 215 13.06 -1.20 -11.74
C VAL A 215 11.67 -1.07 -11.15
N VAL A 216 11.00 -2.19 -10.91
CA VAL A 216 9.67 -2.20 -10.29
C VAL A 216 9.75 -2.80 -8.88
N ALA A 217 9.34 -2.00 -7.90
CA ALA A 217 9.12 -2.39 -6.53
C ALA A 217 7.65 -2.71 -6.32
N MET A 218 7.34 -3.91 -5.86
CA MET A 218 5.96 -4.30 -5.60
C MET A 218 5.76 -4.76 -4.17
N ARG A 219 4.96 -4.02 -3.40
CA ARG A 219 4.55 -4.45 -2.06
C ARG A 219 3.51 -5.57 -2.18
N PHE A 220 3.69 -6.68 -1.49
CA PHE A 220 2.78 -7.84 -1.52
C PHE A 220 2.65 -8.49 -0.13
N GLY A 221 1.66 -9.36 0.07
CA GLY A 221 1.52 -10.12 1.31
C GLY A 221 1.06 -11.56 1.09
N ASP A 222 1.94 -12.52 1.39
CA ASP A 222 1.63 -13.95 1.33
C ASP A 222 1.23 -14.52 2.69
N ARG A 223 0.57 -15.69 2.68
CA ARG A 223 0.11 -16.39 3.89
C ARG A 223 -0.73 -15.48 4.77
N LEU A 224 -0.42 -15.35 6.06
CA LEU A 224 -1.17 -14.49 6.98
C LEU A 224 -1.21 -13.02 6.52
N LYS A 225 -0.14 -12.52 5.89
CA LYS A 225 -0.12 -11.14 5.34
C LYS A 225 -1.14 -10.94 4.22
N SER A 226 -1.58 -12.03 3.58
CA SER A 226 -2.63 -11.97 2.57
C SER A 226 -3.98 -11.54 3.13
N LEU A 227 -4.15 -11.53 4.45
CA LEU A 227 -5.33 -10.96 5.11
C LEU A 227 -5.40 -9.43 4.99
N PHE A 228 -4.26 -8.77 4.75
CA PHE A 228 -4.15 -7.32 4.64
C PHE A 228 -3.74 -6.85 3.25
N ASN A 229 -2.74 -7.49 2.65
CA ASN A 229 -2.17 -7.13 1.35
C ASN A 229 -2.51 -8.21 0.30
N PHE A 230 -2.53 -7.83 -0.97
CA PHE A 230 -2.71 -8.79 -2.05
C PHE A 230 -1.46 -9.68 -2.21
N PRO A 231 -1.65 -11.01 -2.34
CA PRO A 231 -0.54 -11.95 -2.42
C PRO A 231 0.21 -11.83 -3.75
N MET A 232 1.41 -12.41 -3.77
CA MET A 232 2.20 -12.47 -4.98
C MET A 232 1.50 -13.29 -6.06
N ARG A 233 1.51 -12.81 -7.32
CA ARG A 233 1.04 -13.56 -8.49
C ARG A 233 2.20 -13.93 -9.40
N GLN A 234 2.01 -14.99 -10.19
CA GLN A 234 2.92 -15.31 -11.28
C GLN A 234 2.85 -14.20 -12.34
N VAL A 235 4.02 -13.83 -12.85
CA VAL A 235 4.20 -12.83 -13.92
C VAL A 235 4.69 -13.51 -15.19
N ASP A 236 4.46 -12.89 -16.34
CA ASP A 236 5.06 -13.35 -17.59
C ASP A 236 6.59 -13.17 -17.54
N GLN A 237 7.31 -14.28 -17.39
CA GLN A 237 8.77 -14.30 -17.27
C GLN A 237 9.49 -13.86 -18.55
N ARG A 238 8.79 -13.77 -19.69
CA ARG A 238 9.31 -13.19 -20.93
C ARG A 238 9.29 -11.66 -20.92
N LYS A 239 8.51 -11.07 -20.01
CA LYS A 239 8.41 -9.62 -19.80
C LYS A 239 9.18 -9.18 -18.57
N TRP A 240 9.01 -9.88 -17.46
CA TRP A 240 9.50 -9.47 -16.15
C TRP A 240 10.25 -10.59 -15.45
N ARG A 241 11.45 -10.29 -14.97
CA ARG A 241 12.25 -11.17 -14.12
C ARG A 241 12.21 -10.68 -12.69
N LEU A 242 11.79 -11.55 -11.77
CA LEU A 242 11.94 -11.34 -10.33
C LEU A 242 13.43 -11.44 -9.98
N VAL A 243 14.03 -10.34 -9.53
CA VAL A 243 15.46 -10.27 -9.19
C VAL A 243 15.75 -10.38 -7.71
N ASP A 244 14.80 -9.98 -6.87
CA ASP A 244 14.92 -10.11 -5.42
C ASP A 244 13.56 -10.14 -4.72
N THR A 245 13.55 -10.61 -3.48
CA THR A 245 12.40 -10.56 -2.58
C THR A 245 12.85 -10.19 -1.17
N ILE A 246 12.42 -9.03 -0.70
CA ILE A 246 12.77 -8.49 0.60
C ILE A 246 11.67 -8.85 1.59
N ARG A 247 11.98 -9.77 2.51
CA ARG A 247 11.07 -10.20 3.58
C ARG A 247 11.11 -9.22 4.76
N ARG A 248 9.94 -8.88 5.28
CA ARG A 248 9.78 -7.98 6.44
C ARG A 248 8.87 -8.63 7.49
N PRO A 249 9.36 -9.56 8.33
CA PRO A 249 8.52 -10.36 9.21
C PRO A 249 7.63 -9.52 10.14
N GLU A 250 8.15 -8.40 10.64
CA GLU A 250 7.47 -7.49 11.56
C GLU A 250 6.49 -6.51 10.88
N GLN A 251 6.32 -6.63 9.55
CA GLN A 251 5.56 -5.68 8.74
C GLN A 251 4.43 -6.37 7.97
N VAL A 252 3.39 -5.60 7.64
CA VAL A 252 2.17 -6.11 6.97
C VAL A 252 2.38 -6.43 5.47
N PHE A 253 3.57 -6.22 4.94
CA PHE A 253 3.92 -6.56 3.56
C PHE A 253 5.39 -6.96 3.41
N ASP A 254 5.69 -7.65 2.31
CA ASP A 254 7.02 -7.89 1.77
C ASP A 254 7.16 -7.13 0.44
N ILE A 255 8.36 -7.09 -0.14
CA ILE A 255 8.64 -6.37 -1.39
C ILE A 255 9.25 -7.31 -2.42
N ALA A 256 8.73 -7.29 -3.63
CA ALA A 256 9.26 -8.00 -4.78
C ALA A 256 9.91 -7.01 -5.75
N LEU A 257 11.11 -7.34 -6.25
CA LEU A 257 11.84 -6.53 -7.22
C LEU A 257 11.76 -7.17 -8.59
N TYR A 258 11.23 -6.43 -9.57
CA TYR A 258 11.19 -6.87 -10.96
C TYR A 258 11.99 -5.93 -11.85
N VAL A 259 12.64 -6.52 -12.86
CA VAL A 259 13.25 -5.82 -13.99
C VAL A 259 12.75 -6.46 -15.29
N LYS A 260 12.88 -5.78 -16.42
CA LYS A 260 12.53 -6.41 -17.71
C LYS A 260 13.44 -7.62 -18.00
N ALA A 261 12.88 -8.62 -18.66
CA ALA A 261 13.54 -9.90 -18.97
C ALA A 261 14.53 -9.79 -20.14
#